data_AF-A0A934L4I2-F1
#
_entry.id   AF-A0A934L4I2-F1
#
_cell.length_a   1.000
_cell.length_b   1.000
_cell.length_c   1.000
_cell.angle_alpha   90.00
_cell.angle_beta   90.00
_cell.angle_gamma   90.00
#
_symmetry.space_group_name_H-M   'P 1'
#
loop_
_entity.id
_entity.type
_entity.pdbx_description
1 polymer ?
#
loop_
_entity_poly.entity_id
_entity_poly.type
_entity_poly.pdbx_seq_one_letter_code
_entity_poly.pdbx_strand_id
1 'polypeptide(L)' 'MSDSHDREALKRVTVMLEEEQVEMLKELAEEYQAKLGKGWNMSAIMRVAVGDFLTKMGKMS' A
#
# COMPACT_ATOMS: atom_id res chain seq x y z
N MET A 1 26.00 -5.11 -16.16
CA MET A 1 24.53 -5.24 -16.27
C MET A 1 23.97 -4.67 -14.99
N SER A 2 23.47 -3.44 -15.04
CA SER A 2 22.92 -2.71 -13.90
C SER A 2 21.41 -2.88 -13.95
N ASP A 3 20.88 -3.79 -13.14
CA ASP A 3 19.44 -3.91 -12.88
C ASP A 3 19.02 -2.77 -11.94
N SER A 4 18.95 -1.56 -12.48
CA SER A 4 18.29 -0.43 -11.81
C SER A 4 16.84 -0.42 -12.27
N HIS A 5 16.02 -1.26 -11.63
CA HIS A 5 14.60 -0.91 -11.48
C HIS A 5 14.57 0.40 -10.71
N ASP A 6 14.56 1.53 -11.42
CA ASP A 6 14.35 2.87 -10.89
C ASP A 6 12.94 2.91 -10.29
N ARG A 7 12.79 2.37 -9.07
CA ARG A 7 11.60 2.58 -8.27
C ARG A 7 11.58 4.05 -7.93
N GLU A 8 10.70 4.80 -8.58
CA GLU A 8 10.46 6.20 -8.23
C GLU A 8 10.35 6.35 -6.72
N ALA A 9 11.03 7.36 -6.18
CA ALA A 9 11.06 7.58 -4.75
C ALA A 9 9.65 7.87 -4.22
N LEU A 10 9.20 7.08 -3.24
CA LEU A 10 7.90 7.26 -2.61
C LEU A 10 7.78 8.68 -2.02
N LYS A 11 6.67 9.35 -2.31
CA LYS A 11 6.34 10.64 -1.71
C LYS A 11 5.48 10.45 -0.47
N ARG A 12 5.77 11.21 0.59
CA ARG A 12 4.96 11.23 1.81
C ARG A 12 3.71 12.06 1.56
N VAL A 13 2.55 11.49 1.91
CA VAL A 13 1.26 12.17 1.92
C VAL A 13 0.58 11.94 3.27
N THR A 14 -0.29 12.86 3.67
CA THR A 14 -1.16 12.72 4.83
C THR A 14 -2.59 12.66 4.34
N VAL A 15 -3.37 11.70 4.84
CA VAL A 15 -4.79 11.51 4.49
C VAL A 15 -5.62 11.47 5.76
N MET A 16 -6.88 11.88 5.65
CA MET A 16 -7.88 11.74 6.70
C MET A 16 -8.72 10.50 6.38
N LEU A 17 -8.92 9.64 7.38
CA LEU A 17 -9.70 8.41 7.30
C LEU A 17 -10.58 8.31 8.52
N GLU A 18 -11.64 7.53 8.42
CA GLU A 18 -12.45 7.16 9.58
C GLU A 18 -11.64 6.20 10.47
N GLU A 19 -11.94 6.20 11.78
CA GLU A 19 -11.22 5.38 12.76
C GLU A 19 -11.28 3.89 12.41
N GLU A 20 -12.47 3.40 12.06
CA GLU A 20 -12.67 2.01 11.64
C GLU A 20 -11.79 1.63 10.43
N GLN A 21 -11.61 2.56 9.48
CA GLN A 21 -10.74 2.33 8.32
C GLN A 21 -9.26 2.22 8.74
N VAL A 22 -8.82 3.02 9.71
CA VAL A 22 -7.46 2.95 10.23
C VAL A 22 -7.22 1.61 10.94
N GLU A 23 -8.16 1.15 11.75
CA GLU A 23 -8.03 -0.14 12.44
C GLU A 23 -8.03 -1.31 11.44
N MET A 24 -8.94 -1.33 10.46
CA MET A 24 -8.92 -2.37 9.42
C MET A 24 -7.59 -2.42 8.64
N LEU A 25 -7.00 -1.26 8.34
CA LEU A 25 -5.71 -1.20 7.65
C LEU A 25 -4.56 -1.74 8.51
N LYS A 26 -4.60 -1.55 9.83
CA LYS A 26 -3.63 -2.13 10.77
C LYS A 26 -3.77 -3.64 10.84
N GLU A 27 -4.99 -4.14 11.04
CA GLU A 27 -5.27 -5.58 11.10
C GLU A 27 -4.82 -6.30 9.82
N LEU A 28 -5.14 -5.74 8.65
CA LEU A 28 -4.68 -6.28 7.37
C LEU A 28 -3.16 -6.28 7.23
N ALA A 29 -2.49 -5.23 7.70
CA ALA A 29 -1.03 -5.17 7.67
C ALA A 29 -0.42 -6.28 8.53
N GLU A 30 -0.94 -6.51 9.73
CA GLU A 30 -0.51 -7.58 10.64
C GLU A 30 -0.79 -8.96 10.05
N GLU A 31 -1.99 -9.17 9.52
CA GLU A 31 -2.40 -10.41 8.87
C GLU A 31 -1.47 -10.75 7.68
N TYR A 32 -1.19 -9.76 6.83
CA TYR A 32 -0.36 -9.97 5.64
C TYR A 32 1.10 -10.15 6.01
N GLN A 33 1.58 -9.43 7.02
CA GLN A 33 2.91 -9.64 7.56
C GLN A 33 3.07 -11.06 8.10
N ALA A 34 2.05 -11.61 8.78
CA ALA A 34 2.07 -12.98 9.28
C ALA A 34 2.01 -14.02 8.15
N LYS A 35 1.20 -13.79 7.12
CA LYS A 35 0.96 -14.75 6.02
C LYS A 35 2.04 -14.72 4.92
N LEU A 36 2.52 -13.54 4.56
CA LEU A 36 3.34 -13.30 3.36
C LEU A 36 4.78 -12.89 3.70
N GLY A 37 5.08 -12.68 4.99
CA GLY A 37 6.40 -12.32 5.46
C GLY A 37 6.65 -10.81 5.56
N LYS A 38 7.91 -10.39 5.46
CA LYS A 38 8.32 -9.02 5.82
C LYS A 38 7.88 -7.99 4.77
N GLY A 39 7.50 -6.80 5.25
CA GLY A 39 7.32 -5.60 4.42
C GLY A 39 5.87 -5.12 4.30
N TRP A 40 4.94 -5.82 4.95
CA TRP A 40 3.54 -5.44 5.02
C TRP A 40 3.32 -4.53 6.23
N ASN A 41 3.20 -3.24 5.95
CA ASN A 41 2.81 -2.23 6.91
C ASN A 41 1.61 -1.45 6.34
N MET A 42 1.02 -0.58 7.16
CA MET A 42 -0.16 0.21 6.77
C MET A 42 0.05 0.98 5.45
N SER A 43 1.25 1.52 5.21
CA SER A 43 1.58 2.20 3.95
C SER A 43 1.69 1.25 2.76
N ALA A 44 2.09 0.00 2.96
CA ALA A 44 2.09 -1.02 1.91
C ALA A 44 0.64 -1.39 1.53
N ILE A 45 -0.22 -1.64 2.52
CA ILE A 45 -1.64 -1.94 2.30
C ILE A 45 -2.34 -0.76 1.60
N MET A 46 -2.12 0.47 2.08
CA MET A 46 -2.67 1.68 1.47
C MET A 46 -2.25 1.83 0.00
N ARG A 47 -0.98 1.56 -0.34
CA ARG A 47 -0.52 1.63 -1.73
C ARG A 47 -1.18 0.58 -2.63
N VAL A 48 -1.41 -0.63 -2.12
CA VAL A 48 -2.15 -1.66 -2.86
C VAL A 48 -3.58 -1.23 -3.11
N ALA A 49 -4.27 -0.74 -2.07
CA ALA A 49 -5.65 -0.26 -2.17
C ALA A 49 -5.79 0.91 -3.16
N VAL A 50 -4.90 1.91 -3.08
CA VAL A 50 -4.88 3.04 -4.02
C VAL A 50 -4.57 2.58 -5.45
N GLY A 51 -3.61 1.67 -5.62
CA GLY A 51 -3.28 1.11 -6.93
C GLY A 51 -4.44 0.37 -7.57
N ASP A 52 -5.11 -0.51 -6.81
CA ASP A 52 -6.31 -1.24 -7.25
C ASP A 52 -7.45 -0.28 -7.62
N PHE A 53 -7.70 0.74 -6.79
CA PHE A 53 -8.69 1.77 -7.06
C PHE A 53 -8.41 2.52 -8.37
N LEU A 54 -7.18 2.99 -8.57
CA LEU A 54 -6.79 3.71 -9.81
C LEU A 54 -6.82 2.80 -11.04
N THR A 55 -6.47 1.53 -10.89
CA THR A 55 -6.56 0.52 -11.96
C THR A 55 -8.01 0.29 -12.38
N LYS A 56 -8.92 0.12 -11.42
CA LYS A 56 -10.36 -0.01 -11.68
C LYS A 56 -10.97 1.22 -12.36
N MET A 57 -10.40 2.40 -12.13
CA MET A 57 -10.79 3.63 -12.83
C MET A 57 -10.15 3.78 -14.23
N GLY A 58 -9.31 2.83 -14.67
CA GLY A 58 -8.56 2.92 -15.92
C GLY A 58 -7.52 4.05 -15.93
N LYS A 59 -7.05 4.49 -14.76
CA LYS A 59 -6.06 5.56 -14.59
C LYS A 59 -4.63 5.03 -14.43
N MET A 60 -4.50 3.75 -14.14
CA MET A 60 -3.23 3.02 -14.06
C MET A 60 -3.40 1.63 -14.70
N SER A 61 -2.27 1.03 -15.09
CA SER A 61 -2.15 -0.30 -15.70
C SER A 61 -1.25 -1.18 -14.86
#